data_AF-A0A7K4GLB6-F1
#
_entry.id   AF-A0A7K4GLB6-F1
#
_cell.length_a   1.000
_cell.length_b   1.000
_cell.length_c   1.000
_cell.angle_alpha   90.00
_cell.angle_beta   90.00
_cell.angle_gamma   90.00
#
_symmetry.space_group_name_H-M   'P 1'
#
loop_
_entity.id
_entity.type
_entity.pdbx_description
1 polymer ?
#
loop_
_entity_poly.entity_id
_entity_poly.type
_entity_poly.pdbx_seq_one_letter_code
_entity_poly.pdbx_strand_id
1 'polypeptide(L)'
;MHVIVLFGILLLIFLRIIGLIISIEFLRELKDLKFKILIIGWSVWIIAGFSALLIGIFETEPLREVFLLINNMTTSIAILYVLMGLYSYFQAISRKIIAIFSVLSILIPLVAFLMRIYSNIFNFSSGILFIIVFIYSFLPLRKTEVFKKELSIKSFYWYLIFVFTVYAFIIFYVIYLLQGYSFGFYSDEFNIPMFINYFLGIITNIVILIYSIHLEYDISKIQKNNLRDKYSHDLGNLVQVIYSAAILTNVDEDLNKEKTENSELIQKKCEEAAKLIKDIKKT
;
A
#
# COMPACT_ATOMS: atom_id res chain seq x y z
N MET A 1 5.34 -33.11 -1.47
CA MET A 1 5.23 -31.83 -0.73
C MET A 1 4.56 -32.05 0.62
N HIS A 2 5.21 -31.65 1.71
CA HIS A 2 4.69 -31.83 3.08
C HIS A 2 3.37 -31.04 3.33
N VAL A 3 2.45 -31.59 4.13
CA VAL A 3 1.11 -31.01 4.38
C VAL A 3 1.17 -29.58 4.93
N ILE A 4 2.16 -29.30 5.79
CA ILE A 4 2.37 -27.96 6.38
C ILE A 4 2.73 -26.93 5.30
N VAL A 5 3.54 -27.32 4.31
CA VAL A 5 3.92 -26.46 3.17
C VAL A 5 2.68 -26.15 2.35
N LEU A 6 1.87 -27.16 2.04
CA LEU A 6 0.63 -27.00 1.29
C LEU A 6 -0.34 -26.05 2.00
N PHE A 7 -0.59 -26.31 3.28
CA PHE A 7 -1.49 -25.48 4.08
C PHE A 7 -0.96 -24.05 4.23
N GLY A 8 0.35 -23.89 4.47
CA GLY A 8 1.00 -22.58 4.58
C GLY A 8 0.88 -21.76 3.30
N ILE A 9 1.13 -22.37 2.13
CA ILE A 9 1.00 -21.70 0.83
C ILE A 9 -0.46 -21.32 0.57
N LEU A 10 -1.41 -22.22 0.82
CA LEU A 10 -2.84 -21.94 0.63
C LEU A 10 -3.32 -20.79 1.52
N LEU A 11 -2.91 -20.78 2.79
CA LEU A 11 -3.25 -19.71 3.72
C LEU A 11 -2.64 -18.37 3.27
N LEU A 12 -1.40 -18.37 2.80
CA LEU A 12 -0.77 -17.17 2.23
C LEU A 12 -1.50 -16.66 0.99
N ILE A 13 -1.91 -17.54 0.08
CA ILE A 13 -2.72 -17.17 -1.10
C ILE A 13 -4.03 -16.52 -0.64
N PHE A 14 -4.72 -17.13 0.33
CA PHE A 14 -5.97 -16.59 0.86
C PHE A 14 -5.79 -15.18 1.46
N LEU A 15 -4.75 -14.97 2.28
CA LEU A 15 -4.43 -13.65 2.82
C LEU A 15 -4.11 -12.62 1.73
N ARG A 16 -3.40 -13.03 0.67
CA ARG A 16 -3.10 -12.15 -0.47
C ARG A 16 -4.36 -11.79 -1.27
N ILE A 17 -5.32 -12.70 -1.39
CA ILE A 17 -6.64 -12.41 -1.98
C ILE A 17 -7.38 -11.36 -1.15
N ILE A 18 -7.35 -11.46 0.18
CA ILE A 18 -7.93 -10.42 1.06
C ILE A 18 -7.26 -9.07 0.79
N GLY A 19 -5.93 -9.03 0.70
CA GLY A 19 -5.19 -7.80 0.38
C GLY A 19 -5.54 -7.21 -0.98
N LEU A 20 -5.76 -8.06 -1.98
CA LEU A 20 -6.23 -7.65 -3.29
C LEU A 20 -7.62 -7.02 -3.22
N ILE A 21 -8.57 -7.65 -2.52
CA ILE A 21 -9.95 -7.14 -2.36
C ILE A 21 -9.93 -5.76 -1.69
N ILE A 22 -9.20 -5.63 -0.57
CA ILE A 22 -9.05 -4.36 0.15
C ILE A 22 -8.50 -3.27 -0.79
N SER A 23 -7.46 -3.60 -1.58
CA SER A 23 -6.85 -2.64 -2.50
C SER A 23 -7.79 -2.22 -3.64
N ILE A 24 -8.64 -3.12 -4.12
CA ILE A 24 -9.67 -2.82 -5.14
C ILE A 24 -10.76 -1.91 -4.55
N GLU A 25 -11.21 -2.20 -3.34
CA GLU A 25 -12.20 -1.38 -2.64
C GLU A 25 -11.69 0.05 -2.46
N PHE A 26 -10.46 0.22 -1.99
CA PHE A 26 -9.85 1.54 -1.85
C PHE A 26 -9.65 2.25 -3.19
N LEU A 27 -9.29 1.53 -4.26
CA LEU A 27 -9.23 2.13 -5.61
C LEU A 27 -10.61 2.64 -6.05
N ARG A 28 -11.68 1.91 -5.75
CA ARG A 28 -13.05 2.29 -6.12
C ARG A 28 -13.48 3.58 -5.40
N GLU A 29 -13.13 3.72 -4.12
CA GLU A 29 -13.49 4.87 -3.30
C GLU A 29 -12.62 6.10 -3.60
N LEU A 30 -11.29 5.97 -3.57
CA LEU A 30 -10.37 7.11 -3.65
C LEU A 30 -9.82 7.38 -5.05
N LYS A 31 -9.86 6.40 -5.97
CA LYS A 31 -9.33 6.50 -7.35
C LYS A 31 -7.86 6.91 -7.45
N ASP A 32 -7.08 6.69 -6.39
CA ASP A 32 -5.65 7.03 -6.35
C ASP A 32 -4.79 5.99 -7.06
N LEU A 33 -3.70 6.43 -7.69
CA LEU A 33 -2.77 5.61 -8.44
C LEU A 33 -2.00 4.62 -7.55
N LYS A 34 -1.80 4.94 -6.26
CA LYS A 34 -1.16 4.02 -5.30
C LYS A 34 -1.88 2.69 -5.17
N PHE A 35 -3.21 2.68 -5.25
CA PHE A 35 -3.98 1.44 -5.18
C PHE A 35 -3.82 0.58 -6.42
N LYS A 36 -3.57 1.18 -7.59
CA LYS A 36 -3.21 0.42 -8.79
C LYS A 36 -1.89 -0.33 -8.59
N ILE A 37 -0.92 0.30 -7.94
CA ILE A 37 0.38 -0.32 -7.61
C ILE A 37 0.16 -1.49 -6.63
N LEU A 38 -0.64 -1.30 -5.58
CA LEU A 38 -0.98 -2.35 -4.63
C LEU A 38 -1.71 -3.53 -5.29
N ILE A 39 -2.70 -3.27 -6.14
CA ILE A 39 -3.45 -4.29 -6.89
C ILE A 39 -2.50 -5.14 -7.74
N ILE A 40 -1.58 -4.50 -8.48
CA ILE A 40 -0.57 -5.21 -9.27
C ILE A 40 0.30 -6.06 -8.35
N GLY A 41 0.79 -5.50 -7.24
CA GLY A 41 1.61 -6.23 -6.27
C GLY A 41 0.92 -7.48 -5.72
N TRP A 42 -0.30 -7.35 -5.21
CA TRP A 42 -1.08 -8.48 -4.68
C TRP A 42 -1.40 -9.52 -5.76
N SER A 43 -1.78 -9.09 -6.96
CA SER A 43 -2.09 -10.01 -8.07
C SER A 43 -0.87 -10.84 -8.46
N VAL A 44 0.29 -10.20 -8.59
CA VAL A 44 1.56 -10.89 -8.88
C VAL A 44 1.95 -11.81 -7.73
N TRP A 45 1.66 -11.44 -6.48
CA TRP A 45 1.96 -12.29 -5.32
C TRP A 45 1.10 -13.55 -5.25
N ILE A 46 -0.16 -13.45 -5.70
CA ILE A 46 -1.06 -14.60 -5.83
C ILE A 46 -0.51 -15.57 -6.88
N ILE A 47 -0.05 -15.04 -8.03
CA ILE A 47 0.60 -15.85 -9.09
C ILE A 47 1.84 -16.56 -8.53
N ALA A 48 2.65 -15.88 -7.72
CA ALA A 48 3.79 -16.51 -7.04
C ALA A 48 3.36 -17.69 -6.16
N GLY A 49 2.30 -17.51 -5.38
CA GLY A 49 1.73 -18.57 -4.54
C GLY A 49 1.26 -19.79 -5.36
N PHE A 50 0.59 -19.57 -6.49
CA PHE A 50 0.20 -20.67 -7.37
C PHE A 50 1.42 -21.36 -8.01
N SER A 51 2.42 -20.59 -8.44
CA SER A 51 3.69 -21.15 -8.93
C SER A 51 4.34 -22.05 -7.87
N ALA A 52 4.34 -21.60 -6.61
CA ALA A 52 4.84 -22.38 -5.48
C ALA A 52 4.09 -23.70 -5.25
N LEU A 53 2.76 -23.73 -5.45
CA LEU A 53 1.98 -24.96 -5.39
C LEU A 53 2.37 -25.93 -6.52
N LEU A 54 2.55 -25.41 -7.74
CA LEU A 54 2.90 -26.22 -8.91
C LEU A 54 4.28 -26.88 -8.78
N ILE A 55 5.25 -26.23 -8.10
CA ILE A 55 6.55 -26.85 -7.76
C ILE A 55 6.37 -28.17 -7.01
N GLY A 56 5.37 -28.26 -6.12
CA GLY A 56 5.09 -29.45 -5.33
C GLY A 56 4.28 -30.54 -6.04
N ILE A 57 3.73 -30.23 -7.23
CA ILE A 57 2.88 -31.14 -8.02
C ILE A 57 3.67 -31.76 -9.19
N PHE A 58 4.55 -30.98 -9.83
CA PHE A 58 5.35 -31.47 -10.96
C PHE A 58 6.69 -32.06 -10.48
N GLU A 59 6.82 -33.38 -10.57
CA GLU A 59 8.03 -34.10 -10.14
C GLU A 59 9.18 -34.04 -11.17
N THR A 60 8.90 -33.69 -12.43
CA THR A 60 9.95 -33.58 -13.45
C THR A 60 10.86 -32.38 -13.16
N GLU A 61 12.16 -32.65 -13.01
CA GLU A 61 13.21 -31.67 -12.72
C GLU A 61 13.13 -30.36 -13.55
N PRO A 62 13.00 -30.38 -14.90
CA PRO A 62 12.98 -29.15 -15.68
C PRO A 62 11.75 -28.25 -15.42
N LEU A 63 10.56 -28.83 -15.21
CA LEU A 63 9.36 -28.04 -14.90
C LEU A 63 9.46 -27.43 -13.50
N ARG A 64 9.98 -28.18 -12.53
CA ARG A 64 10.19 -27.72 -11.16
C ARG A 64 11.09 -26.48 -11.12
N GLU A 65 12.18 -26.48 -11.89
CA GLU A 65 13.11 -25.35 -11.99
C GLU A 65 12.47 -24.10 -12.61
N VAL A 66 11.65 -24.28 -13.64
CA VAL A 66 10.90 -23.17 -14.27
C VAL A 66 9.90 -22.56 -13.28
N PHE A 67 9.16 -23.37 -12.53
CA PHE A 67 8.23 -22.84 -11.53
C PHE A 67 8.94 -22.19 -10.33
N LEU A 68 10.14 -22.66 -9.96
CA LEU A 68 10.99 -21.98 -8.98
C LEU A 68 11.42 -20.59 -9.49
N LEU A 69 11.86 -20.49 -10.75
CA LEU A 69 12.22 -19.22 -11.37
C LEU A 69 11.04 -18.23 -11.35
N ILE A 70 9.86 -18.68 -11.83
CA ILE A 70 8.64 -17.86 -11.88
C ILE A 70 8.24 -17.40 -10.47
N ASN A 71 8.18 -18.31 -9.50
CA ASN A 71 7.78 -18.01 -8.13
C ASN A 71 8.63 -16.88 -7.52
N ASN A 72 9.92 -16.92 -7.75
CA ASN A 72 10.82 -15.99 -7.12
C ASN A 72 10.90 -14.63 -7.83
N MET A 73 10.84 -14.62 -9.18
CA MET A 73 10.67 -13.37 -9.94
C MET A 73 9.38 -12.65 -9.51
N THR A 74 8.27 -13.39 -9.51
CA THR A 74 6.96 -12.85 -9.12
C THR A 74 6.93 -12.43 -7.66
N THR A 75 7.53 -13.19 -6.73
CA THR A 75 7.63 -12.80 -5.32
C THR A 75 8.41 -11.50 -5.14
N SER A 76 9.55 -11.35 -5.82
CA SER A 76 10.38 -10.13 -5.74
C SER A 76 9.64 -8.91 -6.26
N ILE A 77 8.98 -9.04 -7.42
CA ILE A 77 8.14 -7.97 -7.99
C ILE A 77 6.96 -7.65 -7.08
N ALA A 78 6.27 -8.68 -6.56
CA ALA A 78 5.12 -8.50 -5.67
C ALA A 78 5.49 -7.69 -4.43
N ILE A 79 6.58 -8.09 -3.74
CA ILE A 79 7.04 -7.42 -2.52
C ILE A 79 7.47 -5.99 -2.83
N LEU A 80 8.17 -5.76 -3.95
CA LEU A 80 8.51 -4.40 -4.41
C LEU A 80 7.23 -3.55 -4.58
N TYR A 81 6.23 -4.04 -5.30
CA TYR A 81 5.01 -3.27 -5.58
C TYR A 81 4.15 -3.05 -4.33
N VAL A 82 3.98 -4.07 -3.47
CA VAL A 82 3.23 -3.92 -2.20
C VAL A 82 3.90 -2.88 -1.31
N LEU A 83 5.22 -2.97 -1.13
CA LEU A 83 5.95 -2.06 -0.25
C LEU A 83 6.09 -0.66 -0.82
N MET A 84 6.26 -0.51 -2.14
CA MET A 84 6.19 0.81 -2.79
C MET A 84 4.77 1.39 -2.74
N GLY A 85 3.73 0.56 -2.89
CA GLY A 85 2.34 0.99 -2.71
C GLY A 85 2.11 1.56 -1.30
N LEU A 86 2.57 0.85 -0.26
CA LEU A 86 2.52 1.33 1.12
C LEU A 86 3.38 2.58 1.36
N TYR A 87 4.57 2.65 0.77
CA TYR A 87 5.45 3.80 0.93
C TYR A 87 4.92 5.05 0.25
N SER A 88 4.14 4.89 -0.83
CA SER A 88 3.58 6.01 -1.59
C SER A 88 2.58 6.86 -0.79
N TYR A 89 2.10 6.35 0.34
CA TYR A 89 1.32 7.09 1.31
C TYR A 89 2.10 8.22 1.99
N PHE A 90 3.42 8.11 2.09
CA PHE A 90 4.26 9.09 2.81
C PHE A 90 5.06 10.00 1.89
N GLN A 91 5.34 9.53 0.68
CA GLN A 91 6.15 10.27 -0.26
C GLN A 91 5.84 9.86 -1.69
N ALA A 92 5.83 10.83 -2.60
CA ALA A 92 5.81 10.56 -4.02
C ALA A 92 7.02 9.72 -4.45
N ILE A 93 6.75 8.53 -4.99
CA ILE A 93 7.80 7.61 -5.45
C ILE A 93 8.09 7.90 -6.92
N SER A 94 9.37 8.05 -7.24
CA SER A 94 9.78 8.16 -8.64
C SER A 94 9.48 6.86 -9.39
N ARG A 95 8.65 6.94 -10.44
CA ARG A 95 8.33 5.80 -11.31
C ARG A 95 9.59 5.17 -11.93
N LYS A 96 10.66 5.96 -12.11
CA LYS A 96 11.96 5.48 -12.60
C LYS A 96 12.58 4.45 -11.64
N ILE A 97 12.47 4.70 -10.33
CA ILE A 97 13.02 3.82 -9.30
C ILE A 97 12.28 2.48 -9.30
N ILE A 98 10.94 2.51 -9.36
CA ILE A 98 10.12 1.30 -9.46
C ILE A 98 10.48 0.50 -10.72
N ALA A 99 10.62 1.17 -11.87
CA ALA A 99 10.99 0.52 -13.12
C ALA A 99 12.37 -0.15 -13.05
N ILE A 100 13.39 0.55 -12.54
CA ILE A 100 14.75 0.01 -12.39
C ILE A 100 14.75 -1.23 -11.50
N PHE A 101 14.11 -1.18 -10.32
CA PHE A 101 14.07 -2.33 -9.42
C PHE A 101 13.23 -3.48 -9.95
N SER A 102 12.18 -3.20 -10.71
CA SER A 102 11.38 -4.25 -11.38
C SER A 102 12.21 -4.97 -12.43
N VAL A 103 12.98 -4.23 -13.24
CA VAL A 103 13.89 -4.81 -14.23
C VAL A 103 14.97 -5.66 -13.56
N LEU A 104 15.58 -5.17 -12.47
CA LEU A 104 16.56 -5.94 -11.70
C LEU A 104 15.95 -7.21 -11.09
N SER A 105 14.70 -7.14 -10.64
CA SER A 105 13.96 -8.27 -10.07
C SER A 105 13.67 -9.38 -11.09
N ILE A 106 13.76 -9.08 -12.39
CA ILE A 106 13.61 -10.06 -13.47
C ILE A 106 14.98 -10.49 -13.97
N LEU A 107 15.86 -9.54 -14.29
CA LEU A 107 17.15 -9.83 -14.93
C LEU A 107 18.08 -10.63 -14.03
N ILE A 108 18.16 -10.33 -12.73
CA ILE A 108 19.12 -11.02 -11.85
C ILE A 108 18.73 -12.51 -11.71
N PRO A 109 17.46 -12.87 -11.39
CA PRO A 109 17.03 -14.26 -11.39
C PRO A 109 17.18 -14.96 -12.74
N LEU A 110 16.92 -14.26 -13.85
CA LEU A 110 17.02 -14.83 -15.21
C LEU A 110 18.47 -15.17 -15.58
N VAL A 111 19.41 -14.26 -15.31
CA VAL A 111 20.84 -14.50 -15.57
C VAL A 111 21.34 -15.65 -14.71
N ALA A 112 20.96 -15.69 -13.43
CA ALA A 112 21.31 -16.80 -12.54
C ALA A 112 20.80 -18.15 -13.07
N PHE A 113 19.57 -18.18 -13.60
CA PHE A 113 18.98 -19.36 -14.22
C PHE A 113 19.74 -19.79 -15.49
N LEU A 114 20.07 -18.85 -16.39
CA LEU A 114 20.79 -19.14 -17.63
C LEU A 114 22.22 -19.68 -17.39
N MET A 115 22.88 -19.25 -16.32
CA MET A 115 24.23 -19.72 -15.98
C MET A 115 24.24 -21.13 -15.33
N ARG A 116 23.08 -21.78 -15.14
CA ARG A 116 22.94 -23.08 -14.44
C ARG A 116 23.59 -23.10 -13.04
N ILE A 117 23.71 -21.94 -12.39
CA ILE A 117 24.23 -21.89 -11.03
C ILE A 117 23.04 -22.03 -10.08
N TYR A 118 22.70 -23.28 -9.79
CA TYR A 118 21.46 -23.66 -9.13
C TYR A 118 21.39 -23.27 -7.65
N SER A 119 20.14 -22.98 -7.26
CA SER A 119 19.57 -22.61 -5.94
C SER A 119 20.23 -21.46 -5.17
N ASN A 120 21.55 -21.46 -4.95
CA ASN A 120 22.18 -20.52 -4.01
C ASN A 120 22.28 -19.09 -4.55
N ILE A 121 22.72 -18.90 -5.80
CA ILE A 121 22.75 -17.56 -6.43
C ILE A 121 21.33 -17.02 -6.63
N PHE A 122 20.39 -17.92 -6.94
CA PHE A 122 18.99 -17.61 -7.04
C PHE A 122 18.45 -16.99 -5.74
N ASN A 123 18.65 -17.67 -4.60
CA ASN A 123 18.21 -17.19 -3.29
C ASN A 123 18.94 -15.90 -2.88
N PHE A 124 20.23 -15.80 -3.19
CA PHE A 124 21.07 -14.63 -2.87
C PHE A 124 20.60 -13.39 -3.61
N SER A 125 20.26 -13.51 -4.90
CA SER A 125 19.70 -12.42 -5.70
C SER A 125 18.37 -11.88 -5.15
N SER A 126 17.49 -12.79 -4.72
CA SER A 126 16.21 -12.45 -4.09
C SER A 126 16.42 -11.80 -2.72
N GLY A 127 17.42 -12.27 -1.95
CA GLY A 127 17.83 -11.67 -0.68
C GLY A 127 18.35 -10.24 -0.82
N ILE A 128 19.15 -9.95 -1.84
CA ILE A 128 19.62 -8.59 -2.13
C ILE A 128 18.44 -7.66 -2.42
N LEU A 129 17.43 -8.13 -3.16
CA LEU A 129 16.23 -7.35 -3.44
C LEU A 129 15.42 -7.07 -2.16
N PHE A 130 15.35 -8.03 -1.23
CA PHE A 130 14.76 -7.78 0.09
C PHE A 130 15.54 -6.78 0.93
N ILE A 131 16.88 -6.77 0.86
CA ILE A 131 17.72 -5.78 1.55
C ILE A 131 17.52 -4.38 0.97
N ILE A 132 17.39 -4.27 -0.35
CA ILE A 132 17.09 -2.98 -1.00
C ILE A 132 15.74 -2.47 -0.50
N VAL A 133 14.73 -3.33 -0.46
CA VAL A 133 13.40 -2.95 0.02
C VAL A 133 13.41 -2.63 1.53
N PHE A 134 14.26 -3.30 2.31
CA PHE A 134 14.56 -2.96 3.70
C PHE A 134 15.09 -1.52 3.86
N ILE A 135 16.04 -1.10 3.01
CA ILE A 135 16.58 0.27 3.08
C ILE A 135 15.47 1.30 2.82
N TYR A 136 14.58 1.01 1.88
CA TYR A 136 13.45 1.90 1.58
C TYR A 136 12.41 1.96 2.71
N SER A 137 12.26 0.89 3.50
CA SER A 137 11.38 0.89 4.67
C SER A 137 11.83 1.84 5.80
N PHE A 138 13.10 2.27 5.83
CA PHE A 138 13.59 3.24 6.83
C PHE A 138 13.32 4.71 6.45
N LEU A 139 13.03 4.99 5.19
CA LEU A 139 12.82 6.36 4.71
C LEU A 139 11.64 7.10 5.39
N PRO A 140 10.48 6.48 5.70
CA PRO A 140 9.41 7.17 6.41
C PRO A 140 9.79 7.59 7.84
N LEU A 141 10.60 6.77 8.53
CA LEU A 141 11.10 7.07 9.88
C LEU A 141 12.03 8.29 9.91
N ARG A 142 12.69 8.58 8.80
CA ARG A 142 13.56 9.77 8.69
C ARG A 142 12.76 11.07 8.55
N LYS A 143 11.48 11.00 8.18
CA LYS A 143 10.55 12.13 8.06
C LYS A 143 9.43 12.06 9.10
N THR A 144 9.79 11.74 10.35
CA THR A 144 8.87 11.61 11.48
C THR A 144 7.96 12.81 11.70
N GLU A 145 8.39 14.02 11.37
CA GLU A 145 7.55 15.23 11.50
C GLU A 145 6.37 15.25 10.52
N VAL A 146 6.59 14.81 9.27
CA VAL A 146 5.51 14.65 8.28
C VAL A 146 4.62 13.48 8.68
N PHE A 147 5.24 12.37 9.09
CA PHE A 147 4.54 11.15 9.51
C PHE A 147 3.63 11.37 10.73
N LYS A 148 4.06 12.16 11.73
CA LYS A 148 3.26 12.51 12.90
C LYS A 148 2.14 13.51 12.60
N LYS A 149 2.30 14.34 11.56
CA LYS A 149 1.28 15.31 11.14
C LYS A 149 0.16 14.65 10.34
N GLU A 150 0.48 13.55 9.63
CA GLU A 150 -0.45 12.87 8.71
C GLU A 150 -1.02 11.55 9.22
N LEU A 151 -0.56 11.01 10.36
CA LEU A 151 -1.07 9.74 10.90
C LEU A 151 -1.45 9.80 12.36
N SER A 152 -2.45 9.00 12.73
CA SER A 152 -2.79 8.77 14.12
C SER A 152 -1.70 7.96 14.83
N ILE A 153 -1.66 8.11 16.15
CA ILE A 153 -0.78 7.32 17.04
C ILE A 153 -0.97 5.81 16.79
N LYS A 154 -2.20 5.36 16.51
CA LYS A 154 -2.51 3.95 16.26
C LYS A 154 -1.84 3.44 14.97
N SER A 155 -1.93 4.19 13.88
CA SER A 155 -1.28 3.82 12.61
C SER A 155 0.24 3.84 12.70
N PHE A 156 0.80 4.72 13.54
CA PHE A 156 2.22 4.72 13.84
C PHE A 156 2.67 3.45 14.58
N TYR A 157 1.92 2.98 15.59
CA TYR A 157 2.25 1.71 16.25
C TYR A 157 2.13 0.52 15.30
N TRP A 158 1.10 0.48 14.45
CA TRP A 158 0.97 -0.57 13.43
C TRP A 158 2.10 -0.53 12.41
N TYR A 159 2.57 0.66 12.04
CA TYR A 159 3.77 0.79 11.21
C TYR A 159 5.01 0.19 11.89
N LEU A 160 5.21 0.45 13.19
CA LEU A 160 6.34 -0.14 13.93
C LEU A 160 6.24 -1.67 14.01
N ILE A 161 5.05 -2.23 14.23
CA ILE A 161 4.81 -3.68 14.22
C ILE A 161 5.07 -4.26 12.82
N PHE A 162 4.62 -3.56 11.78
CA PHE A 162 4.88 -3.91 10.39
C PHE A 162 6.39 -3.95 10.09
N VAL A 163 7.12 -2.90 10.43
CA VAL A 163 8.58 -2.85 10.29
C VAL A 163 9.22 -4.01 11.06
N PHE A 164 8.87 -4.20 12.34
CA PHE A 164 9.42 -5.28 13.16
C PHE A 164 9.21 -6.67 12.55
N THR A 165 8.00 -6.98 12.08
CA THR A 165 7.68 -8.30 11.50
C THR A 165 8.40 -8.55 10.18
N VAL A 166 8.51 -7.54 9.31
CA VAL A 166 9.32 -7.62 8.08
C VAL A 166 10.79 -7.87 8.41
N TYR A 167 11.33 -7.22 9.44
CA TYR A 167 12.74 -7.36 9.83
C TYR A 167 13.02 -8.75 10.38
N ALA A 168 12.14 -9.24 11.27
CA ALA A 168 12.22 -10.62 11.76
C ALA A 168 12.22 -11.60 10.58
N PHE A 169 11.28 -11.45 9.65
CA PHE A 169 11.19 -12.31 8.46
C PHE A 169 12.50 -12.30 7.63
N ILE A 170 13.06 -11.11 7.33
CA ILE A 170 14.29 -10.99 6.54
C ILE A 170 15.49 -11.60 7.28
N ILE A 171 15.63 -11.35 8.59
CA ILE A 171 16.74 -11.89 9.39
C ILE A 171 16.70 -13.42 9.37
N PHE A 172 15.54 -14.01 9.67
CA PHE A 172 15.38 -15.46 9.62
C PHE A 172 15.63 -16.01 8.21
N TYR A 173 15.15 -15.33 7.17
CA TYR A 173 15.42 -15.71 5.79
C TYR A 173 16.92 -15.73 5.45
N VAL A 174 17.68 -14.71 5.86
CA VAL A 174 19.14 -14.66 5.64
C VAL A 174 19.86 -15.77 6.39
N ILE A 175 19.50 -16.03 7.65
CA ILE A 175 20.07 -17.14 8.43
C ILE A 175 19.84 -18.47 7.72
N TYR A 176 18.62 -18.70 7.24
CA TYR A 176 18.25 -19.91 6.51
C TYR A 176 18.98 -20.05 5.18
N LEU A 177 19.16 -18.95 4.46
CA LEU A 177 19.95 -18.93 3.24
C LEU A 177 21.40 -19.32 3.51
N LEU A 178 22.02 -18.81 4.57
CA LEU A 178 23.39 -19.17 4.98
C LEU A 178 23.52 -20.64 5.39
N GLN A 179 22.45 -21.26 5.87
CA GLN A 179 22.38 -22.69 6.18
C GLN A 179 22.14 -23.57 4.95
N GLY A 180 22.04 -22.99 3.75
CA GLY A 180 21.87 -23.71 2.48
C GLY A 180 20.41 -23.98 2.11
N TYR A 181 19.44 -23.39 2.82
CA TYR A 181 18.03 -23.55 2.48
C TYR A 181 17.55 -22.57 1.42
N SER A 182 16.53 -22.98 0.67
CA SER A 182 15.89 -22.15 -0.35
C SER A 182 14.68 -21.37 0.16
N PHE A 183 14.39 -20.22 -0.47
CA PHE A 183 13.16 -19.47 -0.21
C PHE A 183 11.93 -20.38 -0.35
N GLY A 184 11.04 -20.36 0.64
CA GLY A 184 9.83 -21.19 0.67
C GLY A 184 10.02 -22.63 1.15
N PHE A 185 11.25 -23.14 1.28
CA PHE A 185 11.56 -24.47 1.87
C PHE A 185 10.63 -25.60 1.37
N TYR A 186 10.75 -25.96 0.08
CA TYR A 186 9.94 -26.99 -0.56
C TYR A 186 10.49 -28.41 -0.37
N SER A 187 10.87 -28.79 0.86
CA SER A 187 11.32 -30.16 1.17
C SER A 187 10.16 -31.03 1.67
N ASP A 188 10.30 -32.34 1.48
CA ASP A 188 9.36 -33.33 2.02
C ASP A 188 9.63 -33.65 3.50
N GLU A 189 10.82 -33.34 4.01
CA GLU A 189 11.18 -33.50 5.42
C GLU A 189 10.70 -32.29 6.25
N PHE A 190 9.99 -32.56 7.35
CA PHE A 190 9.63 -31.54 8.32
C PHE A 190 10.87 -31.05 9.05
N ASN A 191 11.11 -29.75 8.97
CA ASN A 191 12.18 -29.10 9.72
C ASN A 191 11.65 -27.80 10.37
N ILE A 192 12.07 -27.53 11.60
CA ILE A 192 11.67 -26.34 12.37
C ILE A 192 11.84 -25.02 11.56
N PRO A 193 12.91 -24.80 10.78
CA PRO A 193 13.06 -23.65 9.88
C PRO A 193 11.91 -23.47 8.89
N MET A 194 11.36 -24.55 8.35
CA MET A 194 10.24 -24.51 7.41
C MET A 194 8.99 -23.96 8.10
N PHE A 195 8.66 -24.46 9.29
CA PHE A 195 7.53 -23.96 10.08
C PHE A 195 7.68 -22.47 10.40
N ILE A 196 8.85 -22.05 10.88
CA ILE A 196 9.13 -20.65 11.22
C ILE A 196 9.01 -19.75 9.98
N ASN A 197 9.52 -20.17 8.82
CA ASN A 197 9.44 -19.40 7.59
C ASN A 197 7.98 -19.14 7.16
N TYR A 198 7.14 -20.18 7.15
CA TYR A 198 5.72 -20.01 6.81
C TYR A 198 4.97 -19.20 7.86
N PHE A 199 5.21 -19.44 9.13
CA PHE A 199 4.60 -18.69 10.23
C PHE A 199 4.92 -17.19 10.17
N LEU A 200 6.19 -16.83 9.99
CA LEU A 200 6.61 -15.44 9.84
C LEU A 200 6.03 -14.82 8.56
N GLY A 201 5.98 -15.56 7.46
CA GLY A 201 5.33 -15.10 6.23
C GLY A 201 3.85 -14.78 6.42
N ILE A 202 3.12 -15.63 7.14
CA ILE A 202 1.69 -15.46 7.47
C ILE A 202 1.50 -14.23 8.36
N ILE A 203 2.26 -14.11 9.45
CA ILE A 203 2.19 -12.96 10.36
C ILE A 203 2.47 -11.66 9.60
N THR A 204 3.53 -11.65 8.78
CA THR A 204 3.91 -10.46 8.01
C THR A 204 2.77 -10.04 7.06
N ASN A 205 2.10 -10.99 6.40
CA ASN A 205 0.94 -10.68 5.55
C ASN A 205 -0.23 -10.12 6.37
N ILE A 206 -0.58 -10.73 7.50
CA ILE A 206 -1.66 -10.24 8.37
C ILE A 206 -1.36 -8.80 8.82
N VAL A 207 -0.14 -8.54 9.27
CA VAL A 207 0.26 -7.21 9.74
C VAL A 207 0.23 -6.18 8.60
N ILE A 208 0.67 -6.55 7.38
CA ILE A 208 0.55 -5.70 6.19
C ILE A 208 -0.92 -5.32 5.92
N LEU A 209 -1.84 -6.27 6.00
CA LEU A 209 -3.28 -6.01 5.78
C LEU A 209 -3.85 -5.05 6.81
N ILE A 210 -3.61 -5.32 8.10
CA ILE A 210 -4.09 -4.49 9.20
C ILE A 210 -3.51 -3.07 9.09
N TYR A 211 -2.21 -2.98 8.80
CA TYR A 211 -1.55 -1.70 8.61
C TYR A 211 -2.14 -0.90 7.44
N SER A 212 -2.40 -1.56 6.30
CA SER A 212 -3.03 -0.93 5.13
C SER A 212 -4.40 -0.33 5.47
N ILE A 213 -5.22 -1.07 6.22
CA ILE A 213 -6.54 -0.60 6.67
C ILE A 213 -6.41 0.63 7.58
N HIS A 214 -5.47 0.60 8.52
CA HIS A 214 -5.26 1.72 9.44
C HIS A 214 -4.76 2.99 8.74
N LEU A 215 -3.83 2.86 7.78
CA LEU A 215 -3.40 3.99 6.95
C LEU A 215 -4.56 4.62 6.20
N GLU A 216 -5.41 3.79 5.61
CA GLU A 216 -6.54 4.27 4.85
C GLU A 216 -7.55 5.01 5.70
N TYR A 217 -7.87 4.46 6.87
CA TYR A 217 -8.80 5.08 7.80
C TYR A 217 -8.33 6.49 8.22
N ASP A 218 -7.04 6.64 8.52
CA ASP A 218 -6.48 7.93 8.91
C ASP A 218 -6.52 8.94 7.77
N ILE A 219 -6.21 8.51 6.54
CA ILE A 219 -6.23 9.40 5.37
C ILE A 219 -7.64 9.83 5.01
N SER A 220 -8.59 8.90 5.01
CA SER A 220 -10.01 9.21 4.80
C SER A 220 -10.49 10.23 5.84
N LYS A 221 -10.09 10.06 7.10
CA LYS A 221 -10.40 11.01 8.16
C LYS A 221 -9.78 12.39 7.93
N ILE A 222 -8.51 12.46 7.53
CA ILE A 222 -7.83 13.72 7.22
C ILE A 222 -8.49 14.44 6.04
N GLN A 223 -8.81 13.71 4.97
CA GLN A 223 -9.50 14.26 3.81
C GLN A 223 -10.87 14.81 4.20
N LYS A 224 -11.65 14.07 5.00
CA LYS A 224 -12.94 14.54 5.52
C LYS A 224 -12.81 15.80 6.38
N ASN A 225 -11.79 15.86 7.25
CA ASN A 225 -11.53 17.05 8.06
C ASN A 225 -11.14 18.25 7.20
N ASN A 226 -10.23 18.07 6.23
CA ASN A 226 -9.81 19.15 5.33
C ASN A 226 -10.97 19.66 4.48
N LEU A 227 -11.85 18.77 4.00
CA LEU A 227 -13.07 19.15 3.30
C LEU A 227 -14.02 19.92 4.21
N ARG A 228 -14.23 19.45 5.44
CA ARG A 228 -15.07 20.14 6.43
C ARG A 228 -14.55 21.54 6.72
N ASP A 229 -13.25 21.68 6.95
CA ASP A 229 -12.63 22.96 7.28
C ASP A 229 -12.69 23.93 6.09
N LYS A 230 -12.46 23.44 4.86
CA LYS A 230 -12.63 24.22 3.64
C LYS A 230 -14.08 24.69 3.47
N TYR A 231 -15.03 23.77 3.56
CA TYR A 231 -16.46 24.11 3.43
C TYR A 231 -16.91 25.06 4.53
N SER A 232 -16.44 24.88 5.76
CA SER A 232 -16.72 25.80 6.88
C SER A 232 -16.16 27.20 6.60
N HIS A 233 -14.95 27.31 6.07
CA HIS A 233 -14.33 28.58 5.71
C HIS A 233 -15.08 29.28 4.56
N ASP A 234 -15.39 28.54 3.49
CA ASP A 234 -16.10 29.07 2.32
C ASP A 234 -17.52 29.52 2.68
N LEU A 235 -18.23 28.73 3.50
CA LEU A 235 -19.56 29.09 3.99
C LEU A 235 -19.50 30.30 4.93
N GLY A 236 -18.48 30.37 5.81
CA GLY A 236 -18.25 31.52 6.68
C GLY A 236 -18.04 32.82 5.91
N ASN A 237 -17.24 32.79 4.85
CA ASN A 237 -17.02 33.95 3.97
C ASN A 237 -18.31 34.38 3.26
N LEU A 238 -19.11 33.44 2.76
CA LEU A 238 -20.40 33.74 2.12
C LEU A 238 -21.36 34.40 3.11
N VAL A 239 -21.47 33.87 4.34
CA VAL A 239 -22.32 34.43 5.39
C VAL A 239 -21.87 35.83 5.80
N GLN A 240 -20.56 36.07 5.93
CA GLN A 240 -20.04 37.41 6.22
C GLN A 240 -20.40 38.42 5.13
N VAL A 241 -20.25 38.07 3.85
CA VAL A 241 -20.61 38.96 2.74
C VAL A 241 -22.12 39.25 2.73
N ILE A 242 -22.96 38.22 2.96
CA ILE A 242 -24.42 38.39 3.06
C ILE A 242 -24.76 39.33 4.23
N TYR A 243 -24.15 39.13 5.39
CA TYR A 243 -24.42 39.94 6.58
C TYR A 243 -23.98 41.40 6.39
N SER A 244 -22.79 41.64 5.83
CA SER A 244 -22.31 42.99 5.54
C SER A 244 -23.18 43.71 4.52
N ALA A 245 -23.56 43.02 3.43
CA ALA A 245 -24.48 43.59 2.44
C ALA A 245 -25.86 43.88 3.07
N ALA A 246 -26.39 42.99 3.91
CA ALA A 246 -27.67 43.19 4.59
C ALA A 246 -27.64 44.39 5.56
N ILE A 247 -26.53 44.59 6.30
CA ILE A 247 -26.36 45.79 7.13
C ILE A 247 -26.40 47.05 6.27
N LEU A 248 -25.61 47.10 5.18
CA LEU A 248 -25.56 48.27 4.30
C LEU A 248 -26.93 48.58 3.67
N THR A 249 -27.71 47.55 3.38
CA THR A 249 -29.08 47.70 2.85
C THR A 249 -30.04 48.33 3.87
N ASN A 250 -29.78 48.17 5.18
CA ASN A 250 -30.64 48.65 6.26
C ASN A 250 -30.26 50.04 6.79
N VAL A 251 -29.07 50.57 6.48
CA VAL A 251 -28.56 51.83 7.07
C VAL A 251 -28.91 53.06 6.22
N ASP A 252 -28.99 52.94 4.88
CA ASP A 252 -29.29 54.07 4.00
C ASP A 252 -30.68 53.96 3.37
N GLU A 253 -31.65 54.73 3.89
CA GLU A 253 -33.00 54.78 3.33
C GLU A 253 -33.09 55.53 1.98
N ASP A 254 -32.17 56.47 1.72
CA ASP A 254 -32.25 57.41 0.59
C ASP A 254 -31.52 56.96 -0.70
N LEU A 255 -30.77 55.85 -0.67
CA LEU A 255 -29.96 55.37 -1.80
C LEU A 255 -30.56 54.10 -2.44
N ASN A 256 -31.63 54.27 -3.23
CA ASN A 256 -32.31 53.18 -3.94
C ASN A 256 -31.38 52.31 -4.81
N LYS A 257 -30.33 52.90 -5.40
CA LYS A 257 -29.43 52.18 -6.31
C LYS A 257 -28.50 51.21 -5.56
N GLU A 258 -27.91 51.64 -4.45
CA GLU A 258 -27.06 50.80 -3.60
C GLU A 258 -27.85 49.70 -2.88
N LYS A 259 -29.09 49.97 -2.48
CA LYS A 259 -30.00 48.93 -1.95
C LYS A 259 -30.23 47.81 -2.97
N THR A 260 -30.43 48.17 -4.23
CA THR A 260 -30.68 47.19 -5.30
C THR A 260 -29.44 46.34 -5.57
N GLU A 261 -28.26 46.97 -5.67
CA GLU A 261 -26.98 46.28 -5.87
C GLU A 261 -26.62 45.36 -4.69
N ASN A 262 -26.86 45.80 -3.44
CA ASN A 262 -26.64 44.98 -2.25
C ASN A 262 -27.64 43.81 -2.15
N SER A 263 -28.90 44.01 -2.56
CA SER A 263 -29.90 42.94 -2.61
C SER A 263 -29.55 41.86 -3.64
N GLU A 264 -29.10 42.25 -4.84
CA GLU A 264 -28.62 41.32 -5.86
C GLU A 264 -27.38 40.54 -5.38
N LEU A 265 -26.47 41.22 -4.68
CA LEU A 265 -25.29 40.58 -4.08
C LEU A 265 -25.67 39.53 -3.03
N ILE A 266 -26.64 39.84 -2.15
CA ILE A 266 -27.17 38.90 -1.15
C ILE A 266 -27.78 37.68 -1.86
N GLN A 267 -28.64 37.90 -2.86
CA GLN A 267 -29.29 36.81 -3.59
C GLN A 267 -28.25 35.88 -4.23
N LYS A 268 -27.27 36.45 -4.94
CA LYS A 268 -26.19 35.69 -5.57
C LYS A 268 -25.38 34.88 -4.56
N LYS A 269 -25.03 35.47 -3.41
CA LYS A 269 -24.25 34.77 -2.37
C LYS A 269 -25.06 33.71 -1.64
N CYS A 270 -26.36 33.90 -1.48
CA CYS A 270 -27.29 32.88 -0.99
C CYS A 270 -27.38 31.69 -1.96
N GLU A 271 -27.43 31.93 -3.27
CA GLU A 271 -27.41 30.88 -4.29
C GLU A 271 -26.08 30.10 -4.28
N GLU A 272 -24.96 30.80 -4.17
CA GLU A 272 -23.63 30.18 -4.00
C GLU A 272 -23.58 29.32 -2.73
N ALA A 273 -24.11 29.80 -1.61
CA ALA A 273 -24.17 29.05 -0.34
C ALA A 273 -25.07 27.82 -0.44
N ALA A 274 -26.26 27.96 -1.05
CA ALA A 274 -27.18 26.85 -1.28
C ALA A 274 -26.57 25.76 -2.16
N LYS A 275 -25.81 26.15 -3.20
CA LYS A 275 -25.06 25.22 -4.04
C LYS A 275 -23.97 24.50 -3.24
N LEU A 276 -23.21 25.23 -2.43
CA LEU A 276 -22.17 24.67 -1.57
C LEU A 276 -22.75 23.66 -0.57
N ILE A 277 -23.89 23.96 0.07
CA ILE A 277 -24.62 23.05 0.97
C ILE A 277 -25.09 21.79 0.22
N LYS A 278 -25.57 21.95 -1.01
CA LYS A 278 -26.01 20.83 -1.85
C LYS A 278 -24.83 19.92 -2.24
N ASP A 279 -23.68 20.50 -2.50
CA ASP A 279 -22.45 19.76 -2.80
C ASP A 279 -21.92 19.02 -1.57
N ILE A 280 -21.96 19.64 -0.38
CA ILE A 280 -21.67 18.96 0.90
C ILE A 280 -22.58 17.73 1.10
N LYS A 281 -23.89 17.87 0.84
CA LYS A 281 -24.86 16.76 0.98
C LYS A 281 -24.64 15.59 0.02
N LYS A 282 -23.92 15.80 -1.08
CA LYS A 282 -23.60 14.77 -2.07
C LYS A 282 -22.26 14.08 -1.82
N THR A 283 -21.47 14.58 -0.87
CA THR A 283 -20.15 14.03 -0.50
C THR A 283 -20.31 13.07 0.69
#